data_AF-A0A969SSF2-F1
#
_entry.id   AF-A0A969SSF2-F1
#
_cell.length_a   1.000
_cell.length_b   1.000
_cell.length_c   1.000
_cell.angle_alpha   90.00
_cell.angle_beta   90.00
_cell.angle_gamma   90.00
#
_symmetry.space_group_name_H-M   'P 1'
#
loop_
_entity.id
_entity.type
_entity.pdbx_description
1 polymer ?
#
loop_
_entity_poly.entity_id
_entity_poly.type
_entity_poly.pdbx_seq_one_letter_code
_entity_poly.pdbx_strand_id
1 'polypeptide(L)' 'MKPRRSLAQHWLRSDKALSSIIKTADLQDTDKVLEIGPGQGILTQQLIDKVKSLV' A
#
# COMPACT_ATOMS: atom_id res chain seq x y z
N MET A 1 -0.99 8.25 15.11
CA MET A 1 -2.45 7.95 15.22
C MET A 1 -2.63 6.55 15.82
N LYS A 2 -3.62 6.35 16.69
CA LYS A 2 -3.97 5.00 17.21
C LYS A 2 -4.98 4.32 16.27
N PRO A 3 -4.89 3.00 16.02
CA PRO A 3 -5.88 2.28 15.21
C PRO A 3 -7.25 2.32 15.86
N ARG A 4 -8.30 2.51 15.05
CA ARG A 4 -9.69 2.42 15.50
C ARG A 4 -10.22 1.02 15.22
N ARG A 5 -10.57 0.30 16.29
CA ARG A 5 -11.10 -1.08 16.19
C ARG A 5 -12.40 -1.16 15.36
N SER A 6 -13.26 -0.14 15.46
CA SER A 6 -14.51 -0.07 14.67
C SER A 6 -14.27 0.06 13.16
N LEU A 7 -13.07 0.46 12.74
CA LEU A 7 -12.66 0.54 11.34
C LEU A 7 -11.76 -0.62 10.92
N ALA A 8 -11.61 -1.65 11.77
CA ALA A 8 -10.72 -2.80 11.53
C ALA A 8 -9.28 -2.41 11.11
N GLN A 9 -8.77 -1.30 11.64
CA GLN A 9 -7.46 -0.78 11.26
C GLN A 9 -6.33 -1.62 11.88
N HIS A 10 -5.56 -2.30 11.02
CA HIS A 10 -4.31 -2.96 11.38
C HIS A 10 -3.17 -2.32 10.60
N TRP A 11 -2.15 -1.83 11.31
CA TRP A 11 -1.03 -1.14 10.66
C TRP A 11 0.04 -2.12 10.23
N LEU A 12 0.37 -2.10 8.95
CA LEU A 12 1.49 -2.85 8.40
C LEU A 12 2.80 -2.30 8.98
N ARG A 13 3.59 -3.16 9.62
CA ARG A 13 4.90 -2.81 10.22
C ARG A 13 6.04 -3.69 9.71
N SER A 14 5.73 -4.74 8.96
CA SER A 14 6.71 -5.71 8.48
C SER A 14 7.22 -5.30 7.11
N ASP A 15 8.49 -4.90 7.04
CA ASP A 15 9.15 -4.59 5.78
C ASP A 15 9.19 -5.80 4.84
N LYS A 16 9.37 -7.00 5.40
CA LYS A 16 9.32 -8.26 4.62
C LYS A 16 7.98 -8.45 3.92
N ALA A 17 6.87 -8.22 4.64
CA ALA A 17 5.54 -8.31 4.06
C ALA A 17 5.34 -7.23 2.99
N LEU A 18 5.76 -5.99 3.27
CA LEU A 18 5.69 -4.88 2.32
C LEU A 18 6.45 -5.19 1.02
N SER A 19 7.70 -5.65 1.11
CA SER A 19 8.50 -6.04 -0.05
C SER A 19 7.87 -7.19 -0.83
N SER A 20 7.26 -8.17 -0.13
CA SER A 20 6.57 -9.27 -0.80
C SER A 20 5.34 -8.77 -1.56
N ILE A 21 4.54 -7.88 -0.99
CA ILE A 21 3.37 -7.28 -1.66
C ILE A 21 3.82 -6.60 -2.95
N ILE A 22 4.83 -5.73 -2.87
CA ILE A 22 5.34 -4.98 -4.02
C ILE A 22 5.91 -5.91 -5.10
N LYS A 23 6.68 -6.93 -4.71
CA LYS A 23 7.25 -7.88 -5.66
C LYS A 23 6.18 -8.71 -6.35
N THR A 24 5.15 -9.15 -5.61
CA THR A 24 4.08 -10.00 -6.16
C THR A 24 3.08 -9.20 -7.01
N ALA A 25 2.95 -7.89 -6.76
CA ALA A 25 2.05 -7.03 -7.53
C ALA A 25 2.48 -6.81 -9.00
N ASP A 26 3.72 -7.13 -9.36
CA ASP A 26 4.27 -7.08 -10.73
C ASP A 26 3.95 -5.78 -11.49
N LEU A 27 4.08 -4.66 -10.77
CA LEU A 27 3.66 -3.34 -11.22
C LEU A 27 4.48 -2.84 -12.40
N GLN A 28 3.78 -2.20 -13.34
CA GLN A 28 4.36 -1.47 -14.47
C GLN A 28 4.07 0.03 -14.35
N ASP A 29 4.95 0.85 -14.93
CA ASP A 29 4.83 2.31 -14.93
C ASP A 29 3.58 2.84 -15.67
N THR A 30 2.90 1.98 -16.45
CA THR A 30 1.64 2.27 -17.12
C THR A 30 0.40 1.98 -16.29
N ASP A 31 0.54 1.27 -15.16
CA ASP A 31 -0.59 0.77 -14.39
C ASP A 31 -1.35 1.88 -13.66
N LYS A 32 -2.66 1.67 -13.51
CA LYS A 32 -3.52 2.49 -12.66
C LYS A 32 -4.00 1.63 -11.51
N VAL A 33 -3.63 1.99 -10.29
CA VAL A 33 -3.89 1.21 -9.08
C VAL A 33 -4.87 1.97 -8.18
N LEU A 34 -5.81 1.22 -7.59
CA LEU A 34 -6.71 1.70 -6.54
C LEU A 34 -6.26 1.10 -5.20
N GLU A 35 -5.90 1.93 -4.23
CA GLU A 35 -5.55 1.48 -2.88
C GLU A 35 -6.75 1.65 -1.94
N ILE A 36 -7.25 0.53 -1.42
CA ILE A 36 -8.34 0.54 -0.45
C ILE A 36 -7.77 0.54 0.96
N GLY A 37 -8.05 1.61 1.72
CA GLY A 37 -7.65 1.74 3.12
C GLY A 37 -6.15 2.02 3.29
N PRO A 38 -5.62 3.12 2.74
CA PRO A 38 -4.18 3.43 2.75
C PRO A 38 -3.61 3.59 4.17
N GLY A 39 -4.46 3.88 5.16
CA GLY A 39 -4.08 3.91 6.56
C GLY A 39 -2.98 4.93 6.84
N GLN A 40 -1.78 4.46 7.18
CA GLN A 40 -0.62 5.33 7.42
C GLN A 40 0.19 5.65 6.16
N GLY A 41 -0.21 5.14 4.99
CA GLY A 41 0.44 5.41 3.70
C GLY A 41 1.72 4.61 3.45
N ILE A 42 2.02 3.58 4.26
CA ILE A 42 3.26 2.79 4.12
C ILE A 42 3.30 2.05 2.78
N LEU A 43 2.16 1.50 2.34
CA LEU A 43 2.06 0.87 1.02
C LEU A 43 1.98 1.93 -0.08
N THR A 44 1.16 2.97 0.10
CA THR A 44 1.06 4.13 -0.80
C THR A 44 2.44 4.66 -1.23
N GLN A 45 3.35 4.86 -0.27
CA GLN A 45 4.68 5.40 -0.53
C GLN A 45 5.55 4.47 -1.41
N GLN A 46 5.32 3.16 -1.35
CA GLN A 46 6.02 2.20 -2.21
C GLN A 46 5.40 2.10 -3.61
N LEU A 47 4.10 2.39 -3.74
CA LEU A 47 3.36 2.30 -5.00
C LEU A 47 3.53 3.55 -5.86
N ILE A 48 3.56 4.74 -5.27
CA ILE A 48 3.41 6.01 -5.99
C ILE A 48 4.46 6.24 -7.09
N ASP A 49 5.68 5.72 -6.92
CA ASP A 49 6.77 5.85 -7.89
C ASP A 49 6.85 4.68 -8.89
N LYS A 50 5.93 3.71 -8.81
CA LYS A 50 5.95 2.48 -9.61
C LYS A 50 4.83 2.37 -10.62
N VAL A 51 3.84 3.25 -10.54
CA VAL A 51 2.59 3.17 -11.32
C VAL A 51 2.27 4.52 -11.94
N LYS A 52 1.49 4.52 -13.02
CA LYS A 52 1.07 5.76 -13.70
C LYS A 52 0.17 6.63 -12.84
N SER A 53 -0.69 5.98 -12.07
CA SER A 53 -1.70 6.64 -11.26
C SER A 53 -2.06 5.77 -10.07
N LEU A 54 -2.14 6.39 -8.90
CA LEU A 54 -2.63 5.77 -7.67
C LEU A 54 -3.84 6.57 -7.18
N VAL A 55 -4.94 5.87 -6.90
CA VAL A 55 -6.20 6.44 -6.40
C VAL A 55 -6.55 5.83 -5.05
#